data_AF-A0A7V5JFY7-F1
#
_entry.id   AF-A0A7V5JFY7-F1
#
_cell.length_a   1.000
_cell.length_b   1.000
_cell.length_c   1.000
_cell.angle_alpha   90.00
_cell.angle_beta   90.00
_cell.angle_gamma   90.00
#
_symmetry.space_group_name_H-M   'P 1'
#
loop_
_entity.id
_entity.type
_entity.pdbx_description
1 polymer ?
#
loop_
_entity_poly.entity_id
_entity_poly.type
_entity_poly.pdbx_seq_one_letter_code
_entity_poly.pdbx_strand_id
1 'polypeptide(L)' 'DQCHPNATNTHPETYPKFQKQLGEVVPMWRMINWCIENPLESEPLPADDPRMTALQAYIHWERRGAKLEPGKH' A
#
# COMPACT_ATOMS: atom_id res chain seq x y z
N ASP A 1 13.24 13.79 1.42
CA ASP A 1 12.11 13.90 0.47
C ASP A 1 11.11 12.78 0.67
N GLN A 2 9.84 13.02 0.33
CA GLN A 2 8.76 12.02 0.44
C GLN A 2 8.74 11.15 -0.82
N CYS A 3 8.77 9.81 -0.68
CA CYS A 3 8.74 8.89 -1.82
C CYS A 3 7.39 8.89 -2.54
N HIS A 4 6.29 9.04 -1.80
CA HIS A 4 4.92 9.06 -2.32
C HIS A 4 4.11 10.22 -1.69
N PRO A 5 4.38 11.49 -2.05
CA PRO A 5 3.62 12.62 -1.53
C PRO A 5 2.12 12.42 -1.76
N ASN A 6 1.29 12.55 -0.72
CA ASN A 6 -0.17 12.33 -0.79
C ASN A 6 -0.57 11.04 -1.51
N ALA A 7 0.12 9.94 -1.20
CA ALA A 7 -0.15 8.62 -1.78
C ALA A 7 -0.05 8.53 -3.31
N THR A 8 0.62 9.49 -3.95
CA THR A 8 0.83 9.48 -5.41
C THR A 8 1.57 8.22 -5.85
N ASN A 9 1.14 7.65 -6.98
CA ASN A 9 1.73 6.45 -7.60
C ASN A 9 1.73 5.17 -6.71
N THR A 10 0.90 5.10 -5.67
CA THR A 10 0.74 3.88 -4.85
C THR A 10 -0.19 2.85 -5.48
N HIS A 11 -1.08 3.27 -6.38
CA HIS A 11 -2.01 2.42 -7.13
C HIS A 11 -2.82 1.43 -6.28
N PRO A 12 -3.51 1.88 -5.21
CA PRO A 12 -4.31 1.01 -4.34
C PRO A 12 -5.41 0.25 -5.09
N GLU A 13 -5.92 0.82 -6.19
CA GLU A 13 -6.96 0.24 -7.06
C GLU A 13 -6.53 -1.08 -7.75
N THR A 14 -5.24 -1.38 -7.74
CA THR A 14 -4.67 -2.57 -8.36
C THR A 14 -4.42 -3.72 -7.38
N TYR A 15 -4.55 -3.48 -6.08
CA TYR A 15 -4.39 -4.53 -5.08
C TYR A 15 -5.71 -5.32 -4.87
N PRO A 16 -5.65 -6.62 -4.54
CA PRO A 16 -4.43 -7.44 -4.38
C PRO A 16 -3.69 -7.68 -5.71
N LYS A 17 -2.37 -7.75 -5.67
CA LYS A 17 -1.52 -8.04 -6.86
C LYS A 17 -0.22 -8.72 -6.50
N PHE A 18 0.41 -9.31 -7.51
CA PHE A 18 1.76 -9.87 -7.38
C PHE A 18 2.77 -8.75 -7.14
N GLN A 19 3.53 -8.84 -6.07
CA GLN A 19 4.60 -7.89 -5.76
C GLN A 19 5.96 -8.54 -5.93
N LYS A 20 6.77 -8.02 -6.86
CA LYS A 20 8.09 -8.59 -7.17
C LYS A 20 9.02 -8.59 -5.96
N GLN A 21 8.92 -7.57 -5.11
CA GLN A 21 9.72 -7.42 -3.90
C GLN A 21 9.39 -8.48 -2.84
N LEU A 22 8.15 -8.99 -2.84
CA LEU A 22 7.66 -9.97 -1.87
C LEU A 22 7.56 -11.38 -2.46
N GLY A 23 7.59 -11.52 -3.78
CA GLY A 23 7.54 -12.82 -4.47
C GLY A 23 6.18 -13.51 -4.42
N GLU A 24 5.11 -12.81 -4.04
CA GLU A 24 3.77 -13.37 -3.86
C GLU A 24 2.67 -12.34 -4.18
N VAL A 25 1.42 -12.82 -4.29
CA VAL A 25 0.23 -11.94 -4.39
C VAL A 25 -0.11 -11.43 -3.00
N VAL A 26 -0.10 -10.11 -2.83
CA VAL A 26 -0.35 -9.49 -1.53
C VAL A 26 -1.50 -8.48 -1.55
N PRO A 27 -2.21 -8.30 -0.42
CA PRO A 27 -3.02 -7.12 -0.18
C PRO A 27 -2.16 -5.87 0.02
N MET A 28 -2.78 -4.70 -0.08
CA MET A 28 -2.09 -3.41 0.00
C MET A 28 -1.31 -3.20 1.31
N TRP A 29 -1.87 -3.60 2.45
CA TRP A 29 -1.23 -3.40 3.76
C TRP A 29 0.14 -4.08 3.89
N ARG A 30 0.38 -5.19 3.18
CA ARG A 30 1.70 -5.85 3.13
C ARG A 30 2.73 -4.96 2.45
N MET A 31 2.34 -4.27 1.37
CA MET A 31 3.24 -3.32 0.70
C MET A 31 3.46 -2.06 1.54
N ILE A 32 2.44 -1.62 2.28
CA ILE A 32 2.61 -0.52 3.25
C ILE A 32 3.67 -0.92 4.29
N ASN A 33 3.58 -2.11 4.88
CA ASN A 33 4.60 -2.59 5.82
C ASN A 33 5.97 -2.75 5.16
N TRP A 34 6.04 -3.25 3.91
CA TRP A 34 7.32 -3.32 3.20
C TRP A 34 7.99 -1.94 3.10
N CYS A 35 7.22 -0.87 2.86
CA CYS A 35 7.71 0.51 2.86
C CYS A 35 8.15 1.00 4.26
N ILE A 36 7.42 0.59 5.31
CA ILE A 36 7.74 0.93 6.71
C ILE A 36 9.04 0.24 7.15
N GLU A 37 9.22 -1.03 6.78
CA GLU A 37 10.36 -1.84 7.20
C GLU A 37 11.63 -1.50 6.41
N ASN A 38 11.53 -1.32 5.09
CA ASN A 38 12.71 -1.25 4.21
C ASN A 38 13.20 0.20 4.00
N PRO A 39 12.45 1.10 3.32
CA PRO A 39 12.83 2.51 3.21
C PRO A 39 12.85 3.29 4.52
N LEU A 40 11.92 3.02 5.45
CA LEU A 40 11.76 3.81 6.68
C LEU A 40 12.39 3.17 7.91
N GLU A 41 12.92 1.94 7.80
CA GLU A 41 13.63 1.22 8.87
C GLU A 41 12.86 1.23 10.21
N SER A 42 11.54 1.01 10.14
CA SER A 42 10.61 1.13 11.26
C SER A 42 9.81 -0.16 11.49
N GLU A 43 9.23 -0.29 12.68
CA GLU A 43 8.43 -1.46 13.06
C GLU A 43 7.12 -1.56 12.24
N PRO A 44 6.77 -2.74 11.72
CA PRO A 44 5.56 -2.94 10.93
C PRO A 44 4.29 -2.80 11.79
N LEU A 45 3.17 -2.53 11.12
CA LEU A 45 1.86 -2.49 11.76
C LEU A 45 1.13 -3.83 11.56
N PRO A 46 0.44 -4.36 12.59
CA PRO A 46 -0.51 -5.46 12.40
C PRO A 46 -1.55 -5.13 11.32
N ALA A 47 -2.03 -6.16 10.62
CA ALA A 47 -3.02 -5.98 9.55
C ALA A 47 -4.34 -5.35 10.04
N ASP A 48 -4.70 -5.64 11.29
CA ASP A 48 -5.89 -5.16 12.00
C ASP A 48 -5.63 -3.91 12.86
N ASP A 49 -4.42 -3.33 12.81
CA ASP A 49 -4.12 -2.08 13.52
C ASP A 49 -4.99 -0.93 12.96
N PRO A 50 -5.66 -0.13 13.83
CA PRO A 50 -6.43 1.03 13.38
C PRO A 50 -5.64 2.02 12.52
N ARG A 51 -4.33 2.16 12.74
CA ARG A 51 -3.44 3.00 11.93
C ARG A 51 -3.26 2.43 10.53
N MET A 52 -3.17 1.11 10.39
CA MET A 52 -3.09 0.45 9.09
C MET A 52 -4.40 0.63 8.29
N THR A 53 -5.54 0.57 8.98
CA THR A 53 -6.84 0.90 8.37
C THR A 53 -6.89 2.36 7.92
N ALA A 54 -6.43 3.29 8.76
CA ALA A 54 -6.40 4.72 8.44
C ALA A 54 -5.51 5.02 7.23
N LEU A 55 -4.33 4.40 7.13
CA LEU A 55 -3.42 4.54 5.99
C LEU A 55 -4.06 4.05 4.69
N GLN A 56 -4.65 2.85 4.69
CA GLN A 56 -5.33 2.32 3.51
C GLN A 56 -6.51 3.22 3.10
N ALA A 57 -7.33 3.65 4.05
CA ALA A 57 -8.45 4.55 3.78
C ALA A 57 -7.98 5.88 3.16
N TYR A 58 -6.93 6.49 3.72
CA TYR A 58 -6.36 7.73 3.18
C TYR A 58 -5.82 7.54 1.76
N ILE A 59 -5.08 6.47 1.51
CA ILE A 59 -4.52 6.20 0.18
C ILE A 59 -5.64 5.95 -0.84
N HIS A 60 -6.67 5.17 -0.49
CA HIS A 60 -7.84 4.99 -1.35
C HIS A 60 -8.59 6.29 -1.60
N TRP A 61 -8.68 7.17 -0.59
CA TRP A 61 -9.31 8.48 -0.74
C TRP A 61 -8.54 9.38 -1.72
N GLU A 62 -7.22 9.48 -1.58
CA GLU A 62 -6.36 10.26 -2.49
C GLU A 62 -6.39 9.71 -3.92
N ARG A 63 -6.63 8.40 -4.07
CA ARG A 63 -6.68 7.71 -5.37
C ARG A 63 -8.11 7.40 -5.85
N ARG A 64 -9.11 8.06 -5.26
CA ARG A 64 -10.53 7.87 -5.62
C ARG A 64 -10.79 8.19 -7.09
N GLY A 65 -11.73 7.47 -7.70
CA GLY A 65 -12.10 7.61 -9.11
C GLY A 65 -11.24 6.78 -10.07
N ALA A 66 -10.12 6.20 -9.60
CA ALA A 66 -9.42 5.18 -10.36
C ALA A 66 -10.28 3.91 -10.49
N LYS A 67 -10.26 3.29 -11.68
CA LYS A 67 -10.97 2.03 -11.92
C LYS A 67 -10.30 0.92 -11.12
N LEU A 68 -11.10 0.14 -10.39
CA LEU A 68 -10.60 -1.07 -9.75
C LEU A 68 -10.13 -2.07 -10.82
N GLU A 69 -8.86 -2.42 -10.76
CA GLU A 69 -8.19 -3.38 -11.65
C GLU A 69 -7.26 -4.31 -10.85
N PRO A 70 -7.79 -5.15 -9.94
CA PRO A 70 -6.97 -6.04 -9.13
C PRO A 70 -6.06 -6.95 -9.98
N GLY A 71 -4.83 -7.16 -9.55
CA GLY A 71 -3.84 -7.98 -10.25
C GLY A 71 -3.13 -7.27 -11.41
N LYS A 72 -3.44 -6.01 -11.67
CA LYS A 72 -2.70 -5.20 -12.65
C LYS A 72 -1.33 -4.80 -12.10
N HIS A 73 -0.31 -4.96 -12.95
CA HIS A 73 1.14 -4.79 -12.70
C HIS A 73 1.86 -6.00 -12.12
#